data_AF-A0AAW9JUZ5-F1
#
_entry.id   AF-A0AAW9JUZ5-F1
#
_cell.length_a   1.000
_cell.length_b   1.000
_cell.length_c   1.000
_cell.angle_alpha   90.00
_cell.angle_beta   90.00
_cell.angle_gamma   90.00
#
_symmetry.space_group_name_H-M   'P 1'
#
loop_
_entity.id
_entity.type
_entity.pdbx_description
1 polymer ?
#
loop_
_entity_poly.entity_id
_entity_poly.type
_entity_poly.pdbx_seq_one_letter_code
_entity_poly.pdbx_strand_id
1 'polypeptide(L)' 'MNITNDKDMKEWLNNNLLSRNEAMLITKQSASAFDQSVASGKIIPYLERKVNGRKVISLYKKEDLQLYAKNKKRV' A
#
# COMPACT_ATOMS: atom_id res chain seq x y z
N MET A 1 18.41 -7.45 -5.94
CA MET A 1 18.72 -7.86 -4.55
C MET A 1 18.55 -9.37 -4.48
N ASN A 2 19.62 -10.10 -4.16
CA ASN A 2 19.49 -11.53 -3.82
C ASN A 2 19.09 -11.60 -2.35
N ILE A 3 17.82 -11.88 -2.08
CA ILE A 3 17.30 -12.06 -0.73
C ILE A 3 17.61 -13.50 -0.33
N THR A 4 18.72 -13.70 0.38
CA THR A 4 19.22 -15.03 0.79
C THR A 4 18.98 -15.33 2.28
N ASN A 5 18.38 -14.42 3.03
CA ASN A 5 18.11 -14.57 4.47
C ASN A 5 16.73 -14.00 4.85
N ASP A 6 15.95 -14.78 5.59
CA ASP A 6 14.62 -14.41 6.12
C ASP A 6 14.62 -13.10 6.90
N LYS A 7 15.73 -12.80 7.59
CA LYS A 7 15.87 -11.53 8.33
C LYS A 7 15.81 -10.33 7.40
N ASP A 8 16.58 -10.37 6.31
CA ASP A 8 16.65 -9.27 5.35
C ASP A 8 15.32 -9.13 4.61
N MET A 9 14.65 -10.25 4.33
CA MET A 9 13.29 -10.24 3.77
C MET A 9 12.30 -9.58 4.73
N LYS A 10 12.31 -9.96 6.01
CA LYS A 10 11.39 -9.41 7.01
C LYS A 10 11.60 -7.92 7.21
N GLU A 11 12.86 -7.48 7.28
CA GLU A 11 13.21 -6.07 7.37
C GLU A 11 12.76 -5.30 6.13
N TRP A 12 13.00 -5.86 4.94
CA TRP A 12 12.53 -5.25 3.70
C TRP A 12 11.00 -5.12 3.68
N LEU A 13 10.27 -6.17 4.06
CA LEU A 13 8.81 -6.14 4.12
C LEU A 13 8.30 -5.06 5.09
N ASN A 14 8.84 -4.99 6.30
CA ASN A 14 8.45 -3.98 7.29
C ASN A 14 8.76 -2.55 6.83
N ASN A 15 9.86 -2.35 6.11
CA ASN A 15 10.28 -1.01 5.67
C ASN A 15 9.52 -0.51 4.42
N ASN A 16 9.03 -1.44 3.59
CA ASN A 16 8.51 -1.12 2.26
C ASN A 16 7.01 -1.39 2.09
N LEU A 17 6.41 -2.24 2.93
CA LEU A 17 4.99 -2.55 2.86
C LEU A 17 4.24 -1.85 3.99
N LEU A 18 3.16 -1.18 3.62
CA LEU A 18 2.36 -0.37 4.52
C LEU A 18 0.95 -0.90 4.60
N SER A 19 0.37 -0.83 5.80
CA SER A 19 -1.05 -1.02 6.02
C SER A 19 -1.87 0.07 5.34
N ARG A 20 -3.19 -0.15 5.24
CA ARG A 20 -4.12 0.87 4.74
C ARG A 20 -4.02 2.19 5.52
N ASN A 21 -3.85 2.12 6.84
CA ASN A 21 -3.79 3.33 7.68
C ASN A 21 -2.53 4.15 7.39
N GLU A 22 -1.38 3.51 7.29
CA GLU A 22 -0.12 4.17 6.92
C GLU A 22 -0.17 4.73 5.50
N ALA A 23 -0.78 3.98 4.57
CA ALA A 23 -0.97 4.42 3.19
C ALA A 23 -1.80 5.70 3.08
N MET A 24 -2.88 5.82 3.87
CA MET A 24 -3.70 7.03 3.94
C MET A 24 -2.91 8.24 4.43
N LEU A 25 -2.03 8.06 5.43
CA LEU A 25 -1.19 9.14 5.96
C LEU A 25 -0.21 9.65 4.91
N ILE A 26 0.45 8.76 4.17
CA ILE A 26 1.39 9.14 3.10
C ILE A 26 0.66 9.87 1.96
N THR A 27 -0.49 9.36 1.56
CA THR A 27 -1.27 9.92 0.43
C THR A 27 -2.11 11.14 0.83
N LYS A 28 -2.19 11.45 2.13
CA LYS A 28 -3.01 12.52 2.72
C LYS A 28 -4.48 12.40 2.33
N GLN A 29 -5.00 11.18 2.35
CA GLN A 29 -6.38 10.89 1.98
C GLN A 29 -7.20 10.51 3.21
N SER A 30 -8.48 10.91 3.21
CA SER A 30 -9.47 10.28 4.08
C SER A 30 -9.68 8.82 3.69
N ALA A 31 -10.29 8.05 4.58
CA ALA A 31 -10.67 6.66 4.33
C ALA A 31 -11.47 6.49 3.03
N SER A 32 -12.53 7.28 2.84
CA SER A 32 -13.37 7.18 1.65
C SER A 32 -12.63 7.54 0.36
N ALA A 33 -11.80 8.60 0.38
CA ALA A 33 -11.03 9.01 -0.78
C ALA A 33 -9.94 7.98 -1.15
N PHE A 34 -9.32 7.36 -0.14
CA PHE A 34 -8.37 6.28 -0.36
C PHE A 34 -9.05 5.05 -0.96
N ASP A 35 -10.18 4.62 -0.40
CA ASP A 35 -10.94 3.48 -0.94
C ASP A 35 -11.39 3.71 -2.38
N GLN A 36 -11.83 4.94 -2.71
CA GLN A 36 -12.15 5.29 -4.09
C GLN A 36 -10.92 5.21 -5.00
N SER A 37 -9.74 5.59 -4.51
CA SER A 37 -8.49 5.50 -5.27
C SER A 37 -8.07 4.05 -5.51
N VAL A 38 -8.33 3.16 -4.54
CA VAL A 38 -8.13 1.72 -4.69
C VAL A 38 -9.15 1.12 -5.65
N ALA A 39 -10.44 1.44 -5.49
CA ALA A 39 -11.52 0.94 -6.34
C ALA A 39 -11.37 1.39 -7.80
N SER A 40 -10.87 2.61 -8.03
CA SER A 40 -10.58 3.14 -9.37
C SER A 40 -9.24 2.67 -9.95
N GLY A 41 -8.50 1.81 -9.25
CA GLY A 41 -7.23 1.25 -9.71
C GLY A 41 -6.05 2.24 -9.71
N LYS A 42 -6.21 3.44 -9.13
CA LYS A 42 -5.13 4.43 -9.02
C LYS A 42 -4.11 4.08 -7.95
N ILE A 43 -4.53 3.33 -6.93
CA ILE A 43 -3.68 2.72 -5.92
C ILE A 43 -3.93 1.22 -5.97
N ILE A 44 -2.89 0.44 -6.23
CA ILE A 44 -2.99 -1.02 -6.33
C ILE A 44 -2.31 -1.65 -5.11
N PRO A 45 -3.00 -2.52 -4.36
CA PRO A 45 -2.38 -3.28 -3.28
C PRO A 45 -1.25 -4.17 -3.82
N TYR A 46 -0.11 -4.15 -3.14
CA TYR A 46 1.03 -5.00 -3.48
C TYR A 46 0.81 -6.44 -3.03
N LEU A 47 0.19 -6.62 -1.86
CA LEU A 47 -0.17 -7.92 -1.33
C LEU A 47 -1.60 -7.87 -0.81
N GLU A 48 -2.41 -8.87 -1.19
CA GLU A 48 -3.74 -9.07 -0.64
C GLU A 48 -3.90 -10.48 -0.09
N ARG A 49 -4.63 -10.58 1.02
CA ARG A 49 -5.14 -11.84 1.56
C ARG A 49 -6.65 -11.76 1.65
N LYS A 50 -7.31 -12.74 1.05
CA LYS A 50 -8.75 -12.90 1.07
C LYS A 50 -9.10 -14.18 1.83
N VAL A 51 -10.09 -14.13 2.71
CA VAL A 51 -10.65 -15.29 3.40
C VAL A 51 -12.12 -15.38 2.98
N ASN A 52 -12.54 -16.52 2.45
CA ASN A 52 -13.90 -16.74 1.93
C ASN A 52 -14.35 -15.63 0.97
N GLY A 53 -13.45 -15.21 0.08
CA GLY A 53 -13.70 -14.14 -0.90
C GLY A 53 -13.70 -12.71 -0.33
N ARG A 54 -13.68 -12.53 0.99
CA ARG A 54 -13.64 -11.21 1.64
C ARG A 54 -12.18 -10.75 1.83
N LYS A 55 -11.88 -9.50 1.49
CA LYS A 55 -10.57 -8.88 1.74
C LYS A 55 -10.36 -8.77 3.25
N VAL A 56 -9.26 -9.35 3.75
CA VAL A 56 -8.90 -9.30 5.16
C VAL A 56 -7.69 -8.40 5.38
N ILE A 57 -6.65 -8.53 4.54
CA ILE A 57 -5.44 -7.71 4.64
C ILE A 57 -5.05 -7.20 3.26
N SER A 58 -4.66 -5.93 3.20
CA SER A 58 -4.00 -5.33 2.03
C SER A 58 -2.80 -4.55 2.50
N LEU A 59 -1.66 -4.86 1.89
CA LEU A 59 -0.43 -4.11 2.05
C LEU A 59 -0.10 -3.39 0.75
N TYR A 60 0.45 -2.19 0.89
CA TYR A 60 0.73 -1.28 -0.19
C TYR A 60 2.22 -0.98 -0.22
N LYS A 61 2.81 -0.90 -1.41
CA LYS A 61 4.22 -0.56 -1.55
C LYS A 61 4.39 0.94 -1.26
N LYS A 62 5.28 1.28 -0.33
CA LYS A 62 5.55 2.65 0.11
C LYS A 62 5.94 3.57 -1.05
N GLU A 63 6.80 3.09 -1.94
CA GLU A 63 7.28 3.83 -3.10
C GLU A 63 6.12 4.24 -4.04
N ASP A 64 5.21 3.30 -4.34
CA ASP A 64 4.08 3.55 -5.24
C ASP A 64 3.12 4.59 -4.63
N LEU A 65 2.91 4.54 -3.31
CA LEU A 65 2.10 5.52 -2.59
C LEU A 65 2.73 6.92 -2.60
N GLN A 66 4.05 7.00 -2.42
CA GLN A 66 4.78 8.26 -2.50
C GLN A 66 4.72 8.85 -3.92
N LEU A 67 4.86 8.03 -4.95
CA LEU A 67 4.71 8.43 -6.34
C LEU A 67 3.29 8.92 -6.63
N TYR A 68 2.27 8.18 -6.18
CA TYR A 68 0.88 8.60 -6.28
C TYR A 68 0.65 9.96 -5.60
N ALA A 69 1.13 10.12 -4.36
CA ALA A 69 0.95 11.36 -3.59
C ALA A 69 1.63 12.56 -4.27
N LYS A 70 2.79 12.34 -4.90
CA LYS A 70 3.52 13.36 -5.67
C LYS A 70 2.77 13.77 -6.94
N ASN A 71 2.21 12.80 -7.66
CA ASN A 71 1.56 13.03 -8.96
C ASN A 71 0.10 13.51 -8.83
N LYS A 72 -0.52 13.33 -7.66
CA LYS A 72 -1.86 13.80 -7.40
C LYS A 72 -1.88 15.33 -7.40
N LYS A 73 -2.46 15.91 -8.46
CA LYS A 73 -2.72 17.36 -8.53
C LYS A 73 -3.55 17.75 -7.31
N ARG A 74 -3.07 18.74 -6.55
CA ARG A 74 -3.88 19.43 -5.54
C ARG A 74 -4.94 20.22 -6.32
N VAL A 75 -6.18 19.78 -6.19
CA VAL A 75 -7.36 20.52 -6.67
C VAL A 75 -7.98 21.19 -5.46
#